data_AF-E0XR68-F1
#
_entry.id   AF-E0XR68-F1
#
_cell.length_a   1.000
_cell.length_b   1.000
_cell.length_c   1.000
_cell.angle_alpha   90.00
_cell.angle_beta   90.00
_cell.angle_gamma   90.00
#
_symmetry.space_group_name_H-M   'P 1'
#
loop_
_entity.id
_entity.type
_entity.pdbx_description
1 polymer ?
#
loop_
_entity_poly.entity_id
_entity_poly.type
_entity_poly.pdbx_seq_one_letter_code
_entity_poly.pdbx_strand_id
1 'polypeptide(L)' 'MTSLSESYTEFFHYYDDAPLLVVNAAEIDFADNDIHFDHLFEHVLNMEGSRQFFNPNPTLL' A
#
# COMPACT_ATOMS: atom_id res chain seq x y z
N MET A 1 -10.38 13.41 -17.07
CA MET A 1 -9.95 13.14 -15.67
C MET A 1 -9.18 11.81 -15.53
N THR A 2 -8.92 11.07 -16.62
CA THR A 2 -8.19 9.79 -16.59
C THR A 2 -6.67 9.94 -16.62
N SER A 3 -6.16 11.02 -17.22
CA SER A 3 -4.71 11.25 -17.41
C SER A 3 -3.91 11.25 -16.09
N LEU A 4 -4.49 11.74 -15.00
CA LEU A 4 -3.79 11.77 -13.70
C LEU A 4 -3.60 10.37 -13.13
N SER A 5 -4.62 9.51 -13.24
CA SER A 5 -4.53 8.13 -12.74
C SER A 5 -3.58 7.30 -13.60
N GLU A 6 -3.58 7.53 -14.91
CA GLU A 6 -2.69 6.86 -15.86
C GLU A 6 -1.22 7.28 -15.62
N SER A 7 -0.94 8.58 -15.55
CA SER A 7 0.42 9.07 -15.26
C SER A 7 0.92 8.67 -13.86
N TYR A 8 0.04 8.61 -12.86
CA TYR A 8 0.40 8.10 -11.53
C TYR A 8 0.80 6.62 -11.62
N THR A 9 -0.01 5.80 -12.28
CA THR A 9 0.27 4.36 -12.44
C THR A 9 1.58 4.13 -13.17
N GLU A 10 1.84 4.88 -14.24
CA GLU A 10 3.04 4.74 -15.06
C GLU A 10 4.31 5.15 -14.29
N PHE A 11 4.25 6.23 -13.50
CA PHE A 11 5.34 6.65 -12.63
C PHE A 11 5.72 5.54 -11.62
N PHE A 12 4.74 4.98 -10.90
CA PHE A 12 5.01 3.92 -9.92
C PHE A 12 5.32 2.56 -10.56
N HIS A 13 4.98 2.36 -11.84
CA HIS A 13 5.34 1.15 -12.57
C HIS A 13 6.84 1.05 -12.82
N TYR A 14 7.53 2.18 -12.98
CA TYR A 14 8.97 2.25 -13.21
C TYR A 14 9.76 2.77 -12.00
N TYR A 15 9.08 3.20 -10.95
CA TYR A 15 9.73 3.60 -9.71
C TYR A 15 10.43 2.41 -9.05
N ASP A 16 11.74 2.55 -8.81
CA ASP A 16 12.60 1.54 -8.18
C ASP A 16 13.59 2.15 -7.17
N ASP A 17 13.57 3.47 -6.97
CA ASP A 17 14.46 4.17 -6.02
C ASP A 17 14.18 3.81 -4.55
N ALA A 18 12.99 3.29 -4.24
CA ALA A 18 12.63 2.80 -2.91
C ALA A 18 11.55 1.70 -2.97
N PRO A 19 11.42 0.87 -1.91
CA PRO A 19 10.35 -0.09 -1.80
C PRO A 19 8.97 0.58 -1.88
N LEU A 20 8.10 0.05 -2.73
CA LEU A 20 6.74 0.55 -2.94
C LEU A 20 5.74 -0.36 -2.22
N LEU A 21 5.02 0.19 -1.25
CA LEU A 21 3.92 -0.48 -0.57
C LEU A 21 2.58 0.05 -1.08
N VAL A 22 1.78 -0.82 -1.69
CA VAL A 22 0.42 -0.50 -2.13
C VAL A 22 -0.57 -1.05 -1.12
N VAL A 23 -1.31 -0.14 -0.48
CA VAL A 23 -2.23 -0.46 0.61
C VAL A 23 -3.66 -0.29 0.14
N ASN A 24 -4.50 -1.32 0.34
CA ASN A 24 -5.94 -1.17 0.13
C ASN A 24 -6.58 -0.48 1.33
N ALA A 25 -6.86 0.81 1.21
CA ALA A 25 -7.50 1.61 2.26
C ALA A 25 -9.04 1.58 2.22
N ALA A 26 -9.68 0.77 1.36
CA ALA A 26 -11.14 0.74 1.24
C ALA A 26 -11.85 0.29 2.53
N GLU A 27 -11.18 -0.53 3.34
CA GLU A 27 -11.70 -1.08 4.60
C GLU A 27 -10.82 -0.76 5.81
N ILE A 28 -9.82 0.14 5.67
CA ILE A 28 -8.94 0.53 6.78
C ILE A 28 -9.33 1.89 7.32
N ASP A 29 -9.45 1.97 8.65
CA ASP A 29 -9.43 3.23 9.36
C ASP A 29 -8.06 3.41 10.04
N PHE A 30 -7.20 4.25 9.46
CA PHE A 30 -5.92 4.62 10.08
C PHE A 30 -6.05 5.77 11.09
N ALA A 31 -7.20 6.45 11.12
CA ALA A 31 -7.41 7.63 11.95
C ALA A 31 -8.05 7.29 13.30
N ASP A 32 -8.92 6.28 13.32
CA ASP A 32 -9.68 5.88 14.53
C ASP A 32 -9.25 4.49 15.07
N ASN A 33 -8.35 3.79 14.38
CA ASN A 33 -7.91 2.45 14.79
C ASN A 33 -6.38 2.27 14.76
N ASP A 34 -5.77 2.49 15.91
CA ASP A 34 -4.31 2.37 16.14
C ASP A 34 -3.76 0.99 15.77
N ILE A 35 -4.56 -0.08 15.89
CA ILE A 35 -4.13 -1.44 15.53
C ILE A 35 -3.86 -1.54 14.03
N HIS A 36 -4.72 -0.94 13.20
CA HIS A 36 -4.49 -0.92 11.76
C HIS A 36 -3.26 -0.10 11.37
N PHE A 37 -3.00 0.98 12.11
CA PHE A 37 -1.79 1.76 11.94
C PHE A 37 -0.54 0.94 12.32
N ASP A 38 -0.54 0.26 13.45
CA ASP A 38 0.57 -0.59 13.89
C ASP A 38 0.85 -1.72 12.90
N HIS A 39 -0.19 -2.37 12.35
CA HIS A 39 -0.04 -3.39 11.32
C HIS A 39 0.60 -2.84 10.04
N LEU A 40 0.21 -1.64 9.60
CA LEU A 40 0.84 -0.97 8.46
C LEU A 40 2.31 -0.66 8.77
N PHE A 41 2.59 -0.12 9.96
CA PHE A 41 3.92 0.28 10.38
C PHE A 41 4.88 -0.91 10.44
N GLU A 42 4.46 -2.01 11.06
CA GLU A 42 5.22 -3.26 11.06
C GLU A 42 5.47 -3.79 9.64
N HIS A 43 4.50 -3.66 8.74
CA HIS A 43 4.66 -4.09 7.35
C HIS A 43 5.66 -3.21 6.58
N VAL A 44 5.67 -1.90 6.84
CA VAL A 44 6.65 -0.96 6.28
C VAL A 44 8.07 -1.26 6.77
N LEU A 45 8.22 -1.60 8.06
CA LEU A 45 9.52 -1.95 8.65
C LEU A 45 10.06 -3.29 8.14
N ASN A 46 9.17 -4.26 7.92
CA ASN A 46 9.51 -5.60 7.45
C ASN A 46 9.34 -5.75 5.94
N MET A 47 9.42 -4.66 5.16
CA MET A 47 9.26 -4.76 3.71
C MET A 47 10.37 -5.62 3.10
N GLU A 48 9.98 -6.65 2.36
CA GLU A 48 10.89 -7.53 1.62
C GLU A 48 10.67 -7.35 0.11
N GLY A 49 11.68 -6.79 -0.57
CA GLY A 49 11.66 -6.56 -2.02
C GLY A 49 11.27 -5.14 -2.43
N SER A 50 11.13 -4.93 -3.74
CA SER A 50 10.87 -3.59 -4.30
C SER A 50 9.39 -3.20 -4.32
N ARG A 51 8.46 -4.17 -4.32
CA ARG A 51 7.01 -3.92 -4.41
C ARG A 51 6.22 -4.92 -3.58
N GLN A 52 5.34 -4.43 -2.72
CA GLN A 52 4.46 -5.25 -1.92
C GLN A 52 3.03 -4.69 -1.91
N PHE A 53 2.07 -5.59 -1.74
CA PHE A 53 0.65 -5.28 -1.65
C PHE A 53 0.16 -5.68 -0.26
N PHE A 54 -0.30 -4.70 0.51
CA PHE A 54 -0.89 -4.94 1.83
C PHE A 54 -2.41 -4.86 1.72
N ASN A 55 -3.06 -5.99 1.99
CA ASN A 55 -4.51 -6.06 2.13
C ASN A 55 -4.84 -6.37 3.60
N PRO A 56 -5.41 -5.41 4.35
CA PRO A 56 -5.76 -5.54 5.78
C PRO A 56 -6.82 -6.63 6.03
N ASN A 57 -7.58 -6.97 4.99
CA ASN A 57 -8.58 -8.01 5.01
C ASN A 57 -8.08 -9.13 4.11
N PRO A 58 -7.62 -10.26 4.66
CA PRO A 58 -7.48 -11.47 3.89
C PRO A 58 -8.90 -11.95 3.59
N THR A 59 -9.58 -11.32 2.63
CA THR A 59 -10.73 -11.93 1.96
C THR A 59 -10.15 -13.05 1.10
N LEU A 60 -9.75 -14.13 1.78
CA LEU A 60 -9.29 -15.38 1.22
C LEU A 60 -10.52 -16.29 1.14
N LEU A 61 -10.82 -16.68 -0.10
CA LEU A 61 -11.70 -17.77 -0.57
C LEU A 61 -13.20 -17.49 -0.62
#